data_AF-A0A969GMF4-F1
#
_entry.id   AF-A0A969GMF4-F1
#
_cell.length_a   1.000
_cell.length_b   1.000
_cell.length_c   1.000
_cell.angle_alpha   90.00
_cell.angle_beta   90.00
_cell.angle_gamma   90.00
#
_symmetry.space_group_name_H-M   'P 1'
#
loop_
_entity.id
_entity.type
_entity.pdbx_description
1 polymer ?
#
loop_
_entity_poly.entity_id
_entity_poly.type
_entity_poly.pdbx_seq_one_letter_code
_entity_poly.pdbx_strand_id
1 'polypeptide(L)'
;MMATRKQTPDVLGNLLNEAAPDESAANQPVAPAKSASRPQSYAVAWEYLEIIFRDSRGYRPRYVNRTELADWKELPVMHEYLNQLGAEGWELISITPSPSRRKRSPFQAQSRVTVISKRKRGTGSLSRTKLYHAISLS
;
A
#
# COMPACT_ATOMS: atom_id res chain seq x y z
N MET A 1 25.97 30.26 -36.42
CA MET A 1 25.66 30.32 -34.97
C MET A 1 25.95 28.94 -34.38
N MET A 2 26.95 28.82 -33.51
CA MET A 2 27.37 27.54 -32.90
C MET A 2 26.99 27.56 -31.42
N ALA A 3 26.19 26.58 -30.97
CA ALA A 3 25.69 26.51 -29.59
C ALA A 3 26.78 25.94 -28.66
N THR A 4 27.22 26.75 -27.70
CA THR A 4 28.14 26.36 -26.62
C THR A 4 27.40 25.47 -25.62
N ARG A 5 27.83 24.22 -25.43
CA ARG A 5 27.29 23.34 -24.38
C ARG A 5 27.99 23.67 -23.05
N LYS A 6 27.20 23.91 -21.99
CA LYS A 6 27.74 24.09 -20.63
C LYS A 6 28.17 22.73 -20.07
N GLN A 7 29.44 22.62 -19.73
CA GLN A 7 30.07 21.47 -19.10
C GLN A 7 29.66 21.43 -17.62
N THR A 8 29.03 20.34 -17.18
CA THR A 8 28.73 20.09 -15.76
C THR A 8 29.99 19.56 -15.08
N PRO A 9 30.45 20.14 -13.97
CA PRO A 9 31.57 19.58 -13.22
C PRO A 9 31.13 18.32 -12.46
N ASP A 10 31.85 17.21 -12.68
CA ASP A 10 31.69 15.94 -11.95
C ASP A 10 32.27 16.07 -10.54
N VAL A 11 31.44 16.45 -9.57
CA VAL A 11 31.85 16.63 -8.16
C VAL A 11 31.86 15.31 -7.37
N LEU A 12 31.57 14.17 -8.00
CA LEU A 12 31.45 12.88 -7.30
C LEU A 12 32.76 12.07 -7.21
N GLY A 13 33.82 12.46 -7.93
CA GLY A 13 35.08 11.72 -7.96
C GLY A 13 35.96 11.89 -6.71
N ASN A 14 35.84 13.00 -5.99
CA ASN A 14 36.81 13.37 -4.94
C ASN A 14 36.43 12.91 -3.52
N LEU A 15 35.31 12.20 -3.35
CA LEU A 15 34.83 11.73 -2.03
C LEU A 15 35.08 10.25 -1.75
N LEU A 16 35.63 9.50 -2.71
CA LEU A 16 35.73 8.04 -2.64
C LEU A 16 37.16 7.49 -2.70
N ASN A 17 38.20 8.35 -2.66
CA ASN A 17 39.57 7.89 -2.94
C ASN A 17 40.67 8.38 -1.98
N GLU A 18 40.36 8.54 -0.69
CA GLU A 18 41.41 8.59 0.34
C GLU A 18 41.10 7.56 1.44
N ALA A 19 41.67 6.36 1.29
CA ALA A 19 42.34 5.62 2.36
C ALA A 19 42.79 4.25 1.84
N ALA A 20 44.05 4.16 1.45
CA ALA A 20 44.82 2.93 1.52
C ALA A 20 46.25 3.32 1.94
N PRO A 21 47.07 2.38 2.39
CA PRO A 21 46.89 1.43 3.49
C PRO A 21 47.96 1.71 4.58
N ASP A 22 47.79 1.20 5.79
CA ASP A 22 48.96 1.07 6.68
C ASP A 22 48.91 -0.21 7.52
N GLU A 23 50.11 -0.77 7.63
CA GLU A 23 50.45 -2.13 8.06
C GLU A 23 50.63 -2.22 9.58
N SER A 24 50.60 -3.46 10.09
CA SER A 24 51.16 -3.92 11.37
C SER A 24 50.36 -3.78 12.69
N ALA A 25 49.87 -4.96 13.11
CA ALA A 25 50.11 -5.61 14.41
C ALA A 25 49.62 -4.94 15.71
N ALA A 26 48.55 -5.49 16.32
CA ALA A 26 48.51 -5.80 17.75
C ALA A 26 47.31 -6.70 18.09
N ASN A 27 47.61 -7.81 18.76
CA ASN A 27 46.70 -8.82 19.25
C ASN A 27 45.98 -8.32 20.53
N GLN A 28 44.65 -8.21 20.52
CA GLN A 28 43.83 -8.08 21.73
C GLN A 28 42.53 -8.88 21.60
N PRO A 29 42.18 -9.79 22.54
CA PRO A 29 40.86 -10.39 22.56
C PRO A 29 39.88 -9.39 23.20
N VAL A 30 39.12 -8.68 22.37
CA VAL A 30 38.05 -7.78 22.80
C VAL A 30 36.80 -8.63 23.10
N ALA A 31 36.31 -8.55 24.33
CA ALA A 31 35.05 -9.12 24.77
C ALA A 31 33.89 -8.77 23.82
N PRO A 32 32.84 -9.60 23.69
CA PRO A 32 31.72 -9.29 22.80
C PRO A 32 31.02 -8.03 23.29
N ALA A 33 31.27 -6.92 22.59
CA ALA A 33 30.55 -5.68 22.78
C ALA A 33 29.05 -5.98 22.58
N LYS A 34 28.23 -5.65 23.58
CA LYS A 34 26.78 -5.62 23.44
C LYS A 34 26.47 -4.71 22.26
N SER A 35 26.09 -5.31 21.13
CA SER A 35 25.64 -4.61 19.94
C SER A 35 24.56 -3.62 20.34
N ALA A 36 24.90 -2.34 20.37
CA ALA A 36 23.91 -1.28 20.45
C ALA A 36 22.98 -1.50 19.25
N SER A 37 21.74 -1.87 19.54
CA SER A 37 20.71 -2.09 18.53
C SER A 37 20.57 -0.82 17.70
N ARG A 38 21.05 -0.86 16.46
CA ARG A 38 20.84 0.16 15.44
C ARG A 38 19.37 0.58 15.47
N PRO A 39 19.04 1.88 15.56
CA PRO A 39 17.64 2.29 15.54
C PRO A 39 17.03 1.78 14.24
N GLN A 40 16.10 0.84 14.36
CA GLN A 40 15.33 0.37 13.21
C GLN A 40 14.53 1.57 12.74
N SER A 41 14.97 2.21 11.67
CA SER A 41 14.14 3.18 10.96
C SER A 41 12.93 2.40 10.49
N TYR A 42 11.80 2.67 11.12
CA TYR A 42 10.57 2.09 10.66
C TYR A 42 10.22 2.76 9.34
N ALA A 43 10.49 2.06 8.25
CA ALA A 43 10.00 2.46 6.95
C ALA A 43 8.47 2.63 7.08
N VAL A 44 7.98 3.81 6.72
CA VAL A 44 6.55 4.08 6.62
C VAL A 44 5.99 3.08 5.59
N ALA A 45 5.33 2.04 6.06
CA ALA A 45 4.74 1.04 5.19
C ALA A 45 3.33 1.49 4.80
N TRP A 46 3.07 1.65 3.52
CA TRP A 46 1.72 1.87 3.01
C TRP A 46 0.97 0.52 2.92
N GLU A 47 -0.33 0.55 3.20
CA GLU A 47 -1.28 -0.53 2.95
C GLU A 47 -2.21 -0.13 1.82
N TYR A 48 -2.58 -1.10 0.98
CA TYR A 48 -3.54 -0.93 -0.11
C TYR A 48 -4.71 -1.90 0.07
N LEU A 49 -5.89 -1.45 -0.31
CA LEU A 49 -7.14 -2.20 -0.23
C LEU A 49 -7.83 -2.15 -1.60
N GLU A 50 -7.98 -3.31 -2.25
CA GLU A 50 -8.75 -3.45 -3.48
C GLU A 50 -10.16 -3.93 -3.13
N ILE A 51 -11.19 -3.18 -3.54
CA ILE A 51 -12.59 -3.52 -3.31
C ILE A 51 -13.30 -3.61 -4.65
N ILE A 52 -14.07 -4.67 -4.85
CA ILE A 52 -14.86 -4.87 -6.06
C ILE A 52 -16.32 -4.80 -5.69
N PHE A 53 -17.01 -3.79 -6.20
CA PHE A 53 -18.44 -3.62 -6.04
C PHE A 53 -19.21 -4.29 -7.19
N ARG A 54 -20.36 -4.83 -6.84
CA ARG A 54 -21.33 -5.40 -7.80
C ARG A 54 -22.68 -4.76 -7.58
N ASP A 55 -23.41 -4.53 -8.67
CA ASP A 55 -24.78 -4.04 -8.59
C ASP A 55 -25.73 -5.15 -8.07
N SER A 56 -26.33 -4.89 -6.91
CA SER A 56 -27.42 -5.68 -6.33
C SER A 56 -28.26 -4.78 -5.43
N ARG A 57 -29.33 -4.21 -5.99
CA ARG A 57 -30.12 -3.14 -5.34
C ARG A 57 -29.20 -2.01 -4.86
N GLY A 58 -28.27 -1.59 -5.73
CA GLY A 58 -27.16 -0.69 -5.42
C GLY A 58 -25.79 -1.39 -5.48
N TYR A 59 -24.72 -0.60 -5.66
CA TYR A 59 -23.36 -1.13 -5.67
C TYR A 59 -22.96 -1.56 -4.26
N ARG A 60 -22.69 -2.85 -4.06
CA ARG A 60 -22.27 -3.42 -2.75
C ARG A 60 -20.91 -4.11 -2.86
N PRO A 61 -20.06 -4.04 -1.83
CA PRO A 61 -18.72 -4.64 -1.88
C PRO A 61 -18.85 -6.16 -1.90
N ARG A 62 -18.37 -6.79 -2.96
CA ARG A 62 -18.41 -8.26 -3.10
C ARG A 62 -17.06 -8.90 -2.81
N TYR A 63 -15.97 -8.27 -3.24
CA TYR A 63 -14.62 -8.77 -2.97
C TYR A 63 -13.79 -7.70 -2.30
N VAL A 64 -12.97 -8.11 -1.34
CA VAL A 64 -11.95 -7.29 -0.67
C VAL A 64 -10.63 -8.03 -0.75
N ASN A 65 -9.61 -7.42 -1.35
CA ASN A 65 -8.30 -8.03 -1.60
C ASN A 65 -8.41 -9.43 -2.23
N ARG A 66 -9.32 -9.58 -3.20
CA ARG A 66 -9.64 -10.84 -3.92
C ARG A 66 -10.37 -11.90 -3.08
N THR A 67 -10.63 -11.66 -1.80
CA THR A 67 -11.47 -12.52 -0.97
C THR A 67 -12.93 -12.12 -1.13
N GLU A 68 -13.80 -13.07 -1.45
CA GLU A 68 -15.25 -12.83 -1.50
C GLU A 68 -15.80 -12.65 -0.08
N LEU A 69 -16.63 -11.63 0.12
CA LEU A 69 -17.32 -11.43 1.39
C LEU A 69 -18.55 -12.34 1.46
N ALA A 70 -18.72 -13.01 2.60
CA ALA A 70 -19.97 -13.69 2.93
C ALA A 70 -21.11 -12.67 2.98
N ASP A 71 -22.30 -13.10 2.54
CA ASP A 71 -23.54 -12.31 2.62
C ASP A 71 -23.43 -10.89 2.07
N TRP A 72 -22.61 -10.70 1.03
CA TRP A 72 -22.30 -9.39 0.44
C TRP A 72 -23.52 -8.57 -0.03
N LYS A 73 -24.68 -9.21 -0.18
CA LYS A 73 -25.95 -8.56 -0.53
C LYS A 73 -26.55 -7.75 0.63
N GLU A 74 -26.21 -8.10 1.85
CA GLU A 74 -26.67 -7.44 3.08
C GLU A 74 -25.73 -6.33 3.53
N LEU A 75 -24.54 -6.26 2.93
CA LEU A 75 -23.55 -5.22 3.21
C LEU A 75 -24.00 -3.84 2.78
N PRO A 76 -23.49 -2.77 3.44
CA PRO A 76 -23.79 -1.39 3.08
C PRO A 76 -23.56 -1.08 1.59
N VAL A 77 -24.31 -0.11 1.08
CA VAL A 77 -24.10 0.37 -0.29
C VAL A 77 -22.78 1.14 -0.39
N MET A 78 -22.26 1.29 -1.62
CA MET A 78 -20.89 1.74 -1.87
C MET A 78 -20.49 3.01 -1.12
N HIS A 79 -21.34 4.03 -1.09
CA HIS A 79 -21.01 5.28 -0.41
C HIS A 79 -20.94 5.11 1.12
N GLU A 80 -21.83 4.32 1.73
CA GLU A 80 -21.78 4.02 3.16
C GLU A 80 -20.52 3.25 3.52
N TYR A 81 -20.18 2.23 2.72
CA TYR A 81 -18.97 1.43 2.93
C TYR A 81 -17.69 2.27 2.77
N LEU A 82 -17.63 3.16 1.77
CA LEU A 82 -16.49 4.06 1.60
C LEU A 82 -16.39 5.09 2.73
N ASN A 83 -17.52 5.58 3.25
CA ASN A 83 -17.52 6.46 4.42
C ASN A 83 -17.00 5.75 5.67
N GLN A 84 -17.38 4.49 5.89
CA GLN A 84 -16.84 3.67 6.97
C GLN A 84 -15.32 3.49 6.84
N LEU A 85 -14.83 3.19 5.63
CA LEU A 85 -13.39 3.11 5.36
C LEU A 85 -12.67 4.44 5.60
N GLY A 86 -13.28 5.56 5.20
CA GLY A 86 -12.76 6.90 5.49
C GLY A 86 -12.63 7.16 7.00
N ALA A 87 -13.63 6.74 7.79
CA ALA A 87 -13.58 6.83 9.25
C ALA A 87 -12.49 5.93 9.87
N GLU A 88 -12.13 4.82 9.22
CA GLU A 88 -11.00 3.95 9.61
C GLU A 88 -9.63 4.45 9.12
N GLY A 89 -9.58 5.61 8.46
CA GLY A 89 -8.37 6.24 7.94
C GLY A 89 -7.91 5.72 6.58
N TRP A 90 -8.78 5.01 5.84
CA TRP A 90 -8.52 4.68 4.44
C TRP A 90 -8.80 5.87 3.55
N GLU A 91 -7.87 6.16 2.64
CA GLU A 91 -8.00 7.17 1.61
C GLU A 91 -8.32 6.53 0.28
N LEU A 92 -9.37 7.01 -0.38
CA LEU A 92 -9.70 6.61 -1.74
C LEU A 92 -8.63 7.10 -2.72
N ILE A 93 -8.09 6.20 -3.55
CA ILE A 93 -7.08 6.52 -4.56
C ILE A 93 -7.71 6.55 -5.96
N SER A 94 -8.46 5.51 -6.30
CA SER A 94 -9.01 5.36 -7.64
C SER A 94 -10.33 4.60 -7.64
N ILE A 95 -11.19 4.97 -8.60
CA ILE A 95 -12.42 4.28 -8.94
C ILE A 95 -12.36 3.96 -10.43
N THR A 96 -12.41 2.68 -10.77
CA THR A 96 -12.39 2.22 -12.15
C THR A 96 -13.71 1.53 -12.47
N PRO A 97 -14.57 2.11 -13.32
CA PRO A 97 -15.74 1.41 -13.82
C PRO A 97 -15.27 0.25 -14.71
N SER A 98 -15.85 -0.93 -14.53
CA SER A 98 -15.56 -2.06 -15.40
C SER A 98 -16.18 -1.79 -16.78
N PRO A 99 -15.42 -1.96 -17.88
CA PRO A 99 -15.99 -1.83 -19.20
C PRO A 99 -17.08 -2.88 -19.37
N SER A 100 -18.34 -2.44 -19.47
CA SER A 100 -19.43 -3.31 -19.89
C SER A 100 -19.06 -3.88 -21.26
N ARG A 101 -18.81 -5.19 -21.36
CA ARG A 101 -18.62 -5.84 -22.67
C ARG A 101 -19.90 -5.68 -23.48
N ARG A 102 -19.96 -4.67 -24.35
CA ARG A 102 -21.10 -4.34 -25.24
C ARG A 102 -21.39 -5.39 -26.32
N LYS A 103 -21.04 -6.66 -26.13
CA LYS A 103 -21.22 -7.71 -27.16
C LYS A 103 -21.63 -9.08 -26.63
N ARG A 104 -22.41 -9.20 -25.53
CA ARG A 104 -23.09 -10.47 -25.19
C ARG A 104 -24.38 -10.20 -24.41
N SER A 105 -25.48 -10.75 -24.93
CA SER A 105 -26.80 -11.02 -24.31
C SER A 105 -27.44 -9.90 -23.46
N PRO A 106 -28.73 -9.56 -23.66
CA PRO A 106 -29.44 -8.60 -22.80
C PRO A 106 -29.52 -9.02 -21.32
N PHE A 107 -29.15 -10.26 -20.98
CA PHE A 107 -29.29 -10.83 -19.63
C PHE A 107 -28.08 -10.67 -18.70
N GLN A 108 -26.93 -10.13 -19.13
CA GLN A 108 -25.73 -10.17 -18.27
C GLN A 108 -24.73 -9.03 -18.45
N ALA A 109 -25.19 -7.79 -18.62
CA ALA A 109 -24.35 -6.63 -18.38
C ALA A 109 -24.16 -6.45 -16.87
N GLN A 110 -23.24 -7.20 -16.26
CA GLN A 110 -22.91 -7.02 -14.85
C GLN A 110 -22.02 -5.78 -14.71
N SER A 111 -22.60 -4.69 -14.23
CA SER A 111 -21.85 -3.49 -13.84
C SER A 111 -20.97 -3.82 -12.62
N ARG A 112 -19.66 -3.59 -12.77
CA ARG A 112 -18.66 -3.79 -11.72
C ARG A 112 -17.89 -2.49 -11.53
N VAL A 113 -17.56 -2.15 -10.29
CA VAL A 113 -16.69 -1.01 -9.96
C VAL A 113 -15.54 -1.53 -9.11
N THR A 114 -14.30 -1.22 -9.50
CA THR A 114 -13.12 -1.52 -8.67
C THR A 114 -12.69 -0.23 -7.99
N VAL A 115 -12.44 -0.32 -6.69
CA VAL A 115 -11.97 0.79 -5.85
C VAL A 115 -10.65 0.40 -5.22
N ILE A 116 -9.68 1.31 -5.25
CA ILE A 116 -8.41 1.15 -4.55
C ILE A 116 -8.33 2.23 -3.46
N SER A 117 -8.09 1.80 -2.23
CA SER A 117 -7.83 2.70 -1.10
C SER A 117 -6.46 2.44 -0.49
N LYS A 118 -5.86 3.44 0.15
CA LYS A 118 -4.58 3.31 0.88
C LYS A 118 -4.69 3.78 2.32
N ARG A 119 -3.80 3.30 3.18
CA ARG A 119 -3.61 3.83 4.53
C ARG A 119 -2.15 3.74 4.94
N LYS A 120 -1.69 4.67 5.76
CA LYS A 120 -0.34 4.66 6.35
C LYS A 120 -0.32 3.68 7.54
N ARG A 121 0.56 2.67 7.57
CA ARG A 121 0.78 1.89 8.80
C ARG A 121 1.50 2.78 9.79
N GLY A 122 0.81 3.10 10.88
CA GLY A 122 1.42 3.71 12.06
C GLY A 122 2.39 2.72 12.70
N THR A 123 3.58 3.20 13.01
CA THR A 123 4.49 2.51 13.92
C THR A 123 3.98 2.63 15.34
N GLY A 124 3.42 1.53 15.84
CA GLY A 124 2.84 1.47 17.17
C GLY A 124 1.41 1.97 17.19
N SER A 125 0.47 1.12 16.80
CA SER A 125 -0.75 0.93 17.60
C SER A 125 -1.51 -0.28 17.06
N LEU A 126 -1.81 -1.20 17.98
CA LEU A 126 -2.64 -2.37 17.76
C LEU A 126 -4.05 -1.96 17.33
N SER A 127 -4.43 -2.36 16.12
CA SER A 127 -5.78 -2.88 15.85
C SER A 127 -5.82 -3.46 14.43
N ARG A 128 -5.12 -4.59 14.23
CA ARG A 128 -5.69 -5.66 13.40
C ARG A 128 -6.98 -6.09 14.10
N THR A 129 -8.04 -6.33 13.35
CA THR A 129 -9.38 -6.74 13.80
C THR A 129 -10.34 -5.58 14.01
N LYS A 130 -11.13 -5.29 12.96
CA LYS A 130 -12.54 -4.83 13.09
C LYS A 130 -13.35 -4.84 11.79
N LEU A 131 -12.78 -5.23 10.64
CA LEU A 131 -13.58 -5.45 9.42
C LEU A 131 -14.21 -6.85 9.31
N TYR A 132 -13.88 -7.80 10.20
CA TYR A 132 -14.38 -9.19 10.12
C TYR A 132 -15.42 -9.58 11.19
N HIS A 133 -15.80 -8.69 12.12
CA HIS A 133 -16.70 -9.07 13.23
C HIS A 133 -18.10 -8.48 13.22
N ALA A 134 -18.43 -7.58 12.29
CA ALA A 134 -19.78 -7.01 12.21
C ALA A 134 -20.74 -7.75 11.26
N ILE A 135 -20.27 -8.78 10.53
CA ILE A 135 -21.07 -9.42 9.46
C ILE A 135 -21.38 -10.90 9.76
N SER A 136 -20.89 -11.47 10.87
CA SER A 136 -21.13 -12.90 11.18
C SER A 136 -22.06 -13.16 12.37
N LEU A 137 -22.67 -12.13 12.95
CA LEU A 137 -23.59 -12.27 14.09
C LEU A 137 -24.70 -11.21 13.99
N SER A 138 -25.71 -11.47 13.16
CA SER A 138 -27.09 -11.08 13.46
C SER A 138 -28.07 -11.92 12.67
#